data_AF-A0A1Y5HXC0-F1
#
_entry.id   AF-A0A1Y5HXC0-F1
#
_cell.length_a   1.000
_cell.length_b   1.000
_cell.length_c   1.000
_cell.angle_alpha   90.00
_cell.angle_beta   90.00
_cell.angle_gamma   90.00
#
_symmetry.space_group_name_H-M   'P 1'
#
loop_
_entity.id
_entity.type
_entity.pdbx_description
1 polymer ?
#
loop_
_entity_poly.entity_id
_entity_poly.type
_entity_poly.pdbx_seq_one_letter_code
_entity_poly.pdbx_strand_id
1 'polypeptide(L)'
;EALHIRNSLPDQVVVQRTHERLSALGNCIACNDHVALVHPDVDHETEEIISDVLGVEVFRQSIAGNTLVGSYCRFTNKGGLVHPGTSLAELEELSSLLQVPLVAGTINRGSDVIASGLVANDWSAFCGLDTTTTEIAVIENTFEIKGRQSSEMISGMRSALVDMLV
;
A
#
# COMPACT_ATOMS: atom_id res chain seq x y z
N GLU A 1 0.69 -23.07 9.35
CA GLU A 1 0.65 -21.61 9.04
C GLU A 1 -0.77 -21.05 9.08
N ALA A 2 -1.71 -21.51 8.24
CA ALA A 2 -3.08 -20.96 8.20
C ALA A 2 -3.84 -20.97 9.54
N LEU A 3 -3.70 -22.02 10.36
CA LEU A 3 -4.27 -22.08 11.71
C LEU A 3 -3.70 -21.01 12.65
N HIS A 4 -2.40 -20.72 12.55
CA HIS A 4 -1.77 -19.69 13.36
C HIS A 4 -2.26 -18.30 12.94
N ILE A 5 -2.38 -18.04 11.64
CA ILE A 5 -2.94 -16.78 11.11
C ILE A 5 -4.36 -16.56 11.63
N ARG A 6 -5.23 -17.58 11.55
CA ARG A 6 -6.60 -17.49 12.07
C ARG A 6 -6.66 -17.22 13.56
N ASN A 7 -5.78 -17.84 14.36
CA ASN A 7 -5.77 -17.64 15.81
C ASN A 7 -5.15 -16.31 16.24
N SER A 8 -4.35 -15.67 15.38
CA SER A 8 -3.69 -14.39 15.67
C SER A 8 -4.47 -13.17 15.18
N LEU A 9 -5.51 -13.37 14.36
CA LEU A 9 -6.35 -12.30 13.82
C LEU A 9 -7.66 -12.17 14.62
N PRO A 10 -8.27 -10.96 14.66
CA PRO A 10 -9.59 -10.78 15.24
C PRO A 10 -10.67 -11.62 14.51
N ASP A 11 -11.70 -12.04 15.24
CA ASP A 11 -12.77 -12.91 14.72
C ASP A 11 -13.53 -12.33 13.52
N GLN A 12 -13.53 -11.00 13.37
CA GLN A 12 -14.15 -10.32 12.23
C GLN A 12 -13.38 -10.49 10.91
N VAL A 13 -12.11 -10.91 10.94
CA VAL A 13 -11.27 -11.03 9.74
C VAL A 13 -11.48 -12.40 9.11
N VAL A 14 -12.06 -12.41 7.91
CA VAL A 14 -12.27 -13.63 7.15
C VAL A 14 -10.96 -14.05 6.49
N VAL A 15 -10.48 -15.26 6.79
CA VAL A 15 -9.29 -15.85 6.18
C VAL A 15 -9.70 -16.94 5.20
N GLN A 16 -9.56 -16.64 3.91
CA GLN A 16 -9.88 -17.54 2.80
C GLN A 16 -8.64 -17.92 2.01
N ARG A 17 -8.53 -19.20 1.63
CA ARG A 17 -7.48 -19.69 0.74
C ARG A 17 -7.98 -19.62 -0.70
N THR A 18 -7.22 -18.96 -1.57
CA THR A 18 -7.49 -18.88 -3.01
C THR A 18 -6.49 -19.73 -3.79
N HIS A 19 -6.89 -20.15 -5.00
CA HIS A 19 -6.08 -20.93 -5.92
C HIS A 19 -5.77 -20.10 -7.16
N GLU A 20 -4.75 -19.25 -7.08
CA GLU A 20 -4.30 -18.44 -8.21
C GLU A 20 -3.01 -19.02 -8.83
N ARG A 21 -2.91 -18.99 -10.16
CA ARG A 21 -1.79 -19.58 -10.93
C ARG A 21 -0.91 -18.54 -11.62
N LEU A 22 -1.35 -17.28 -11.72
CA LEU A 22 -0.62 -16.22 -12.42
C LEU A 22 0.64 -15.77 -11.69
N SER A 23 0.50 -15.33 -10.43
CA SER A 23 1.60 -14.86 -9.59
C SER A 23 1.22 -14.92 -8.11
N ALA A 24 2.08 -14.41 -7.24
CA ALA A 24 1.75 -14.23 -5.83
C ALA A 24 0.60 -13.22 -5.68
N LEU A 25 -0.35 -13.51 -4.79
CA LEU A 25 -1.53 -12.65 -4.56
C LEU A 25 -1.15 -11.19 -4.28
N GLY A 26 -0.10 -10.95 -3.48
CA GLY A 26 0.38 -9.60 -3.17
C GLY A 26 0.96 -8.84 -4.36
N ASN A 27 1.35 -9.51 -5.45
CA ASN A 27 1.81 -8.84 -6.67
C ASN A 27 0.65 -8.52 -7.61
N CYS A 28 -0.39 -9.36 -7.59
CA CYS A 28 -1.55 -9.23 -8.46
C CYS A 28 -2.64 -8.33 -7.89
N ILE A 29 -2.65 -8.07 -6.58
CA ILE A 29 -3.75 -7.38 -5.90
C ILE A 29 -3.19 -6.19 -5.11
N ALA A 30 -3.77 -5.01 -5.35
CA ALA A 30 -3.60 -3.83 -4.51
C ALA A 30 -4.99 -3.38 -4.02
N CYS A 31 -5.19 -3.22 -2.72
CA CYS A 31 -6.51 -2.92 -2.17
C CYS A 31 -6.45 -1.92 -1.01
N ASN A 32 -7.56 -1.22 -0.81
CA ASN A 32 -7.92 -0.50 0.42
C ASN A 32 -9.27 -1.04 0.94
N ASP A 33 -9.93 -0.33 1.85
CA ASP A 33 -11.18 -0.79 2.48
C ASP A 33 -12.43 -0.61 1.59
N HIS A 34 -12.27 -0.07 0.38
CA HIS A 34 -13.38 0.26 -0.52
C HIS A 34 -13.22 -0.33 -1.92
N VAL A 35 -11.99 -0.39 -2.43
CA VAL A 35 -11.67 -0.74 -3.80
C VAL A 35 -10.43 -1.63 -3.85
N ALA A 36 -10.44 -2.60 -4.76
CA ALA A 36 -9.28 -3.42 -5.12
C ALA A 36 -8.96 -3.31 -6.60
N LEU A 37 -7.68 -3.11 -6.91
CA LEU A 37 -7.11 -3.28 -8.24
C LEU A 37 -6.55 -4.69 -8.35
N VAL A 38 -6.90 -5.38 -9.43
CA VAL A 38 -6.41 -6.74 -9.72
C VAL A 38 -5.79 -6.82 -11.10
N HIS A 39 -4.93 -7.83 -11.28
CA HIS A 39 -4.33 -8.16 -12.56
C HIS A 39 -5.43 -8.42 -13.63
N PRO A 40 -5.30 -7.90 -14.87
CA PRO A 40 -6.35 -7.98 -15.88
C PRO A 40 -6.82 -9.40 -16.25
N ASP A 41 -5.88 -10.34 -16.28
CA ASP A 41 -6.12 -11.74 -16.64
C ASP A 41 -6.57 -12.64 -15.46
N VAL A 42 -6.95 -12.06 -14.31
CA VAL A 42 -7.45 -12.84 -13.16
C VAL A 42 -8.75 -13.58 -13.53
N ASP A 43 -8.82 -14.84 -13.10
CA ASP A 43 -10.01 -15.68 -13.29
C ASP A 43 -11.22 -15.07 -12.57
N HIS A 44 -12.40 -15.16 -13.19
CA HIS A 44 -13.64 -14.61 -12.63
C HIS A 44 -13.96 -15.18 -11.24
N GLU A 45 -13.68 -16.47 -11.01
CA GLU A 45 -13.85 -17.11 -9.71
C GLU A 45 -12.95 -16.46 -8.64
N THR A 46 -11.70 -16.15 -8.98
CA THR A 46 -10.78 -15.46 -8.06
C THR A 46 -11.26 -14.03 -7.77
N GLU A 47 -11.75 -13.32 -8.78
CA GLU A 47 -12.30 -11.97 -8.63
C GLU A 47 -13.52 -11.94 -7.70
N GLU A 48 -14.48 -12.87 -7.88
CA GLU A 48 -15.64 -13.02 -7.00
C GLU A 48 -15.21 -13.29 -5.56
N ILE A 49 -14.25 -14.20 -5.35
CA ILE A 49 -13.73 -14.49 -4.00
C ILE A 49 -13.10 -13.26 -3.37
N ILE A 50 -12.34 -12.46 -4.13
CA ILE A 50 -11.72 -11.22 -3.62
C ILE A 50 -12.82 -10.23 -3.20
N SER A 51 -13.82 -10.02 -4.06
CA SER A 51 -14.94 -9.13 -3.79
C SER A 51 -15.73 -9.55 -2.55
N ASP A 52 -16.08 -10.83 -2.43
CA ASP A 52 -16.87 -11.37 -1.33
C ASP A 52 -16.12 -11.37 0.01
N VAL A 53 -14.83 -11.71 0.00
CA VAL A 53 -14.02 -11.83 1.22
C VAL A 53 -13.58 -10.47 1.75
N LEU A 54 -13.16 -9.57 0.86
CA LEU A 54 -12.72 -8.23 1.25
C LEU A 54 -13.88 -7.24 1.38
N GLY A 55 -15.01 -7.50 0.72
CA GLY A 55 -16.18 -6.60 0.72
C GLY A 55 -15.94 -5.31 -0.06
N VAL A 56 -15.16 -5.37 -1.14
CA VAL A 56 -14.71 -4.21 -1.93
C VAL A 56 -15.04 -4.35 -3.40
N GLU A 57 -15.17 -3.22 -4.10
CA GLU A 57 -15.32 -3.23 -5.56
C GLU A 57 -13.99 -3.59 -6.23
N VAL A 58 -14.02 -4.56 -7.14
CA VAL A 58 -12.82 -5.05 -7.82
C VAL A 58 -12.75 -4.49 -9.24
N PHE A 59 -11.60 -3.92 -9.59
CA PHE A 59 -11.33 -3.41 -10.94
C PHE A 59 -10.09 -4.04 -11.53
N ARG A 60 -10.21 -4.52 -12.76
CA ARG A 60 -9.11 -5.05 -13.57
C ARG A 60 -8.37 -3.90 -14.23
N GLN A 61 -7.11 -3.68 -13.86
CA GLN A 61 -6.35 -2.54 -14.37
C GLN A 61 -4.85 -2.84 -14.49
N SER A 62 -4.14 -2.03 -15.27
CA SER A 62 -2.68 -2.02 -15.37
C SER A 62 -2.13 -0.66 -14.96
N ILE A 63 -0.87 -0.62 -14.53
CA ILE A 63 -0.20 0.61 -14.07
C ILE A 63 1.10 0.80 -14.85
N ALA A 64 1.19 1.88 -15.62
CA ALA A 64 2.31 2.18 -16.51
C ALA A 64 2.65 1.02 -17.47
N GLY A 65 1.61 0.33 -17.96
CA GLY A 65 1.76 -0.86 -18.81
C GLY A 65 2.17 -2.14 -18.08
N ASN A 66 2.30 -2.13 -16.75
CA ASN A 66 2.54 -3.32 -15.95
C ASN A 66 1.22 -3.89 -15.42
N THR A 67 1.06 -5.21 -15.53
CA THR A 67 -0.13 -5.92 -15.05
C THR A 67 -0.07 -6.27 -13.56
N LEU A 68 1.12 -6.23 -12.95
CA LEU A 68 1.34 -6.52 -11.52
C LEU A 68 1.05 -5.29 -10.64
N VAL A 69 -0.22 -4.91 -10.57
CA VAL A 69 -0.68 -3.71 -9.83
C VAL A 69 -0.23 -3.69 -8.37
N GLY A 70 -0.19 -4.86 -7.71
CA GLY A 70 0.26 -5.00 -6.32
C GLY A 70 1.74 -4.75 -6.10
N SER A 71 2.58 -4.84 -7.14
CA SER A 71 4.02 -4.52 -7.06
C SER A 71 4.30 -3.04 -7.28
N TYR A 72 3.55 -2.43 -8.21
CA TYR A 72 3.84 -1.10 -8.75
C TYR A 72 2.96 0.01 -8.16
N CYS A 73 2.03 -0.34 -7.27
CA CYS A 73 1.17 0.63 -6.61
C CYS A 73 0.94 0.25 -5.15
N ARG A 74 0.90 1.27 -4.31
CA ARG A 74 0.45 1.16 -2.93
C ARG A 74 -0.50 2.30 -2.64
N PHE A 75 -1.72 1.99 -2.23
CA PHE A 75 -2.71 2.99 -1.84
C PHE A 75 -3.39 2.61 -0.52
N THR A 76 -4.03 3.59 0.08
CA THR A 76 -4.78 3.53 1.34
C THR A 76 -6.14 4.20 1.14
N ASN A 77 -6.91 4.42 2.20
CA ASN A 77 -8.18 5.16 2.11
C ASN A 77 -7.99 6.66 1.90
N LYS A 78 -6.76 7.17 2.06
CA LYS A 78 -6.46 8.62 1.97
C LYS A 78 -5.72 9.04 0.71
N GLY A 79 -4.93 8.13 0.15
CA GLY A 79 -4.09 8.41 -1.01
C GLY A 79 -3.22 7.22 -1.40
N GLY A 80 -2.51 7.37 -2.50
CA GLY A 80 -1.65 6.31 -3.02
C GLY A 80 -0.46 6.78 -3.84
N LEU A 81 0.56 5.94 -3.86
CA LEU A 81 1.78 6.10 -4.63
C LEU A 81 1.81 5.05 -5.74
N VAL A 82 2.02 5.50 -6.97
CA VAL A 82 2.13 4.64 -8.16
C VAL A 82 3.50 4.75 -8.81
N HIS A 83 3.77 3.84 -9.73
CA HIS A 83 4.96 3.80 -10.56
C HIS A 83 5.31 5.18 -11.18
N PRO A 84 6.58 5.60 -11.19
CA PRO A 84 6.98 6.93 -11.66
C PRO A 84 6.71 7.17 -13.16
N GLY A 85 6.63 6.10 -13.95
CA GLY A 85 6.34 6.14 -15.38
C GLY A 85 4.85 6.21 -15.74
N THR A 86 3.95 6.28 -14.76
CA THR A 86 2.50 6.41 -15.02
C THR A 86 2.19 7.77 -15.66
N SER A 87 1.42 7.76 -16.74
CA SER A 87 1.06 9.00 -17.43
C SER A 87 0.07 9.85 -16.61
N LEU A 88 0.02 11.16 -16.85
CA LEU A 88 -0.92 12.04 -16.13
C LEU A 88 -2.38 11.64 -16.38
N ALA A 89 -2.72 11.22 -17.60
CA ALA A 89 -4.06 10.77 -17.94
C ALA A 89 -4.45 9.49 -17.17
N GLU A 90 -3.51 8.53 -17.07
CA GLU A 90 -3.71 7.30 -16.31
C GLU A 90 -3.80 7.56 -14.80
N LEU A 91 -3.01 8.50 -14.28
CA LEU A 91 -3.12 8.97 -12.89
C LEU A 91 -4.51 9.55 -12.58
N GLU A 92 -5.04 10.40 -13.46
CA GLU A 92 -6.37 11.01 -13.30
C GLU A 92 -7.49 9.96 -13.38
N GLU A 93 -7.37 9.00 -14.29
CA GLU A 93 -8.29 7.88 -14.41
C GLU A 93 -8.28 7.02 -13.13
N LEU A 94 -7.10 6.61 -12.67
CA LEU A 94 -6.94 5.80 -11.47
C LEU A 94 -7.41 6.55 -10.21
N SER A 95 -7.13 7.85 -10.10
CA SER A 95 -7.56 8.66 -8.96
C SER A 95 -9.09 8.82 -8.95
N SER A 96 -9.71 8.96 -10.13
CA SER A 96 -11.17 8.97 -10.26
C SER A 96 -11.79 7.61 -9.95
N LEU A 97 -11.13 6.51 -10.31
CA LEU A 97 -11.63 5.16 -10.02
C LEU A 97 -11.49 4.81 -8.53
N LEU A 98 -10.36 5.12 -7.91
CA LEU A 98 -10.10 4.83 -6.50
C LEU A 98 -10.70 5.85 -5.53
N GLN A 99 -11.17 7.01 -6.03
CA GLN A 99 -11.68 8.14 -5.23
C GLN A 99 -10.66 8.70 -4.21
N VAL A 100 -9.37 8.49 -4.45
CA VAL A 100 -8.27 8.98 -3.61
C VAL A 100 -7.20 9.66 -4.47
N PRO A 101 -6.48 10.67 -3.94
CA PRO A 101 -5.38 11.30 -4.65
C PRO A 101 -4.24 10.30 -4.88
N LEU A 102 -3.75 10.26 -6.12
CA LEU A 102 -2.59 9.45 -6.50
C LEU A 102 -1.43 10.33 -6.93
N VAL A 103 -0.22 9.92 -6.58
CA VAL A 103 1.02 10.57 -6.98
C VAL A 103 1.95 9.53 -7.59
N ALA A 104 2.62 9.87 -8.68
CA ALA A 104 3.70 9.07 -9.22
C ALA A 104 5.01 9.41 -8.49
N GLY A 105 5.74 8.40 -8.04
CA GLY A 105 7.00 8.61 -7.33
C GLY A 105 7.84 7.35 -7.24
N THR A 106 8.92 7.42 -6.48
CA THR A 106 9.85 6.30 -6.27
C THR A 106 10.05 6.03 -4.79
N ILE A 107 10.69 4.91 -4.48
CA ILE A 107 11.11 4.56 -3.14
C ILE A 107 12.54 4.02 -3.14
N ASN A 108 13.21 3.93 -1.99
CA ASN A 108 14.54 3.31 -1.88
C ASN A 108 15.58 3.87 -2.88
N ARG A 109 15.67 5.20 -3.02
CA ARG A 109 16.60 5.89 -3.96
C ARG A 109 16.29 5.62 -5.43
N GLY A 110 15.03 5.77 -5.82
CA GLY A 110 14.65 5.69 -7.24
C GLY A 110 14.17 4.31 -7.71
N SER A 111 13.89 3.38 -6.79
CA SER A 111 13.19 2.14 -7.12
C SER A 111 11.76 2.45 -7.58
N ASP A 112 11.38 1.81 -8.66
CA ASP A 112 10.07 1.90 -9.31
C ASP A 112 9.07 0.85 -8.77
N VAL A 113 9.56 -0.18 -8.08
CA VAL A 113 8.76 -1.20 -7.39
C VAL A 113 8.27 -0.70 -6.02
N ILE A 114 7.20 0.08 -6.02
CA ILE A 114 6.67 0.79 -4.84
C ILE A 114 6.37 -0.16 -3.67
N ALA A 115 5.62 -1.23 -3.90
CA ALA A 115 5.13 -2.09 -2.82
C ALA A 115 6.23 -2.95 -2.18
N SER A 116 7.38 -3.12 -2.85
CA SER A 116 8.54 -3.81 -2.27
C SER A 116 9.19 -2.99 -1.15
N GLY A 117 9.10 -1.66 -1.26
CA GLY A 117 9.73 -0.72 -0.35
C GLY A 117 8.77 -0.05 0.60
N LEU A 118 7.45 -0.09 0.36
CA LEU A 118 6.44 0.66 1.10
C LEU A 118 5.30 -0.23 1.58
N VAL A 119 5.03 -0.19 2.87
CA VAL A 119 3.76 -0.65 3.44
C VAL A 119 3.13 0.50 4.20
N ALA A 120 1.91 0.86 3.81
CA ALA A 120 1.18 1.97 4.42
C ALA A 120 -0.24 1.54 4.81
N ASN A 121 -0.73 2.17 5.87
CA ASN A 121 -2.13 2.26 6.26
C ASN A 121 -2.49 3.74 6.50
N ASP A 122 -3.72 4.02 6.93
CA ASP A 122 -4.22 5.40 7.08
C ASP A 122 -3.50 6.27 8.12
N TRP A 123 -2.63 5.70 8.96
CA TRP A 123 -2.01 6.40 10.09
C TRP A 123 -0.50 6.16 10.23
N SER A 124 0.07 5.27 9.43
CA SER A 124 1.48 4.89 9.48
C SER A 124 1.96 4.36 8.13
N ALA A 125 3.21 4.65 7.80
CA ALA A 125 3.91 4.07 6.67
C ALA A 125 5.29 3.59 7.11
N PHE A 126 5.66 2.41 6.62
CA PHE A 126 6.97 1.82 6.79
C PHE A 126 7.62 1.79 5.40
N CYS A 127 8.79 2.41 5.29
CA CYS A 127 9.58 2.44 4.08
C CYS A 127 10.96 1.80 4.30
N GLY A 128 11.62 1.37 3.22
CA GLY A 128 12.97 0.82 3.29
C GLY A 128 14.00 1.88 3.71
N LEU A 129 15.10 1.43 4.33
CA LEU A 129 16.14 2.30 4.93
C LEU A 129 16.78 3.26 3.93
N ASP A 130 16.86 2.87 2.66
CA ASP A 130 17.49 3.67 1.63
C ASP A 130 16.58 4.80 1.13
N THR A 131 15.30 4.82 1.50
CA THR A 131 14.35 5.84 1.07
C THR A 131 14.82 7.24 1.47
N THR A 132 14.90 8.14 0.50
CA THR A 132 15.43 9.48 0.67
C THR A 132 14.45 10.39 1.41
N THR A 133 14.94 11.46 2.06
CA THR A 133 14.08 12.46 2.73
C THR A 133 13.03 13.06 1.80
N THR A 134 13.36 13.23 0.51
CA THR A 134 12.43 13.72 -0.49
C THR A 134 11.32 12.72 -0.81
N GLU A 135 11.66 11.43 -0.94
CA GLU A 135 10.66 10.37 -1.15
C GLU A 135 9.76 10.22 0.10
N ILE A 136 10.33 10.29 1.30
CA ILE A 136 9.57 10.28 2.56
C ILE A 136 8.58 11.45 2.62
N ALA A 137 9.03 12.67 2.28
CA ALA A 137 8.15 13.84 2.29
C ALA A 137 6.99 13.71 1.30
N VAL A 138 7.20 13.08 0.13
CA VAL A 138 6.12 12.77 -0.82
C VAL A 138 5.14 11.77 -0.20
N ILE A 139 5.64 10.68 0.40
CA ILE A 139 4.81 9.66 1.06
C ILE A 139 3.99 10.29 2.19
N GLU A 140 4.61 11.06 3.09
CA GLU A 140 3.90 11.69 4.21
C GLU A 140 2.77 12.61 3.75
N ASN A 141 2.99 13.37 2.68
CA ASN A 141 1.99 14.25 2.10
C ASN A 141 0.86 13.47 1.39
N THR A 142 1.21 12.50 0.56
CA THR A 142 0.24 11.73 -0.23
C THR A 142 -0.66 10.86 0.63
N PHE A 143 -0.12 10.22 1.68
CA PHE A 143 -0.90 9.36 2.57
C PHE A 143 -1.52 10.14 3.75
N GLU A 144 -1.36 11.47 3.79
CA GLU A 144 -1.77 12.36 4.88
C GLU A 144 -1.39 11.83 6.28
N ILE A 145 -0.17 11.29 6.39
CA ILE A 145 0.35 10.79 7.65
C ILE A 145 0.80 12.00 8.44
N LYS A 146 -0.13 12.57 9.21
CA LYS A 146 0.19 13.61 10.17
C LYS A 146 1.21 13.04 11.14
N GLY A 147 2.43 13.54 11.09
CA GLY A 147 3.41 13.29 12.13
C GLY A 147 2.76 13.61 13.47
N ARG A 148 2.35 12.58 14.22
CA ARG A 148 2.03 12.71 15.64
C ARG A 148 3.26 13.39 16.23
N GLN A 149 3.09 14.66 16.58
CA GLN A 149 4.10 15.57 17.10
C GLN A 149 5.46 14.89 17.30
N SER A 150 6.33 14.99 16.30
CA SER A 150 7.74 14.63 16.43
C SER A 150 8.37 15.29 17.68
N SER A 151 7.80 16.39 18.17
CA SER A 151 8.09 17.00 19.47
C SER A 151 8.01 16.05 20.68
N GLU A 152 6.96 15.24 20.83
CA GLU A 152 6.79 14.40 22.04
C GLU A 152 7.72 13.18 22.03
N MET A 153 7.93 12.57 20.86
CA MET A 153 8.82 11.42 20.72
C MET A 153 10.30 11.84 20.78
N ILE A 154 10.68 12.97 20.17
CA ILE A 154 12.04 13.53 20.27
C ILE A 154 12.34 13.98 21.71
N SER A 155 11.34 14.53 22.42
CA SER A 155 11.44 14.84 23.85
C SER A 155 11.73 13.60 24.69
N GLY A 156 10.96 12.52 24.48
CA GLY A 156 11.17 11.25 25.19
C GLY A 156 12.53 10.62 24.90
N MET A 157 12.98 10.62 23.65
CA MET A 157 14.29 10.10 23.27
C MET A 157 15.44 10.96 23.82
N ARG A 158 15.29 12.30 23.86
CA ARG A 158 16.28 13.18 24.51
C ARG A 158 16.34 12.96 26.01
N SER A 159 15.21 12.79 26.70
CA SER A 159 15.17 12.48 28.13
C SER A 159 15.90 11.16 28.42
N ALA A 160 15.60 10.09 27.67
CA ALA A 160 16.23 8.79 27.85
C ALA A 160 17.75 8.81 27.58
N LEU A 161 18.23 9.64 26.64
CA LEU A 161 19.65 9.81 26.39
C LEU A 161 20.36 10.65 27.47
N VAL A 162 19.68 11.64 28.04
CA VAL A 162 20.22 12.45 29.15
C VAL A 162 20.31 11.62 30.43
N ASP A 163 19.33 10.77 30.71
CA ASP A 163 19.33 9.88 31.87
C ASP A 163 20.38 8.76 31.78
N MET A 164 20.90 8.44 30.58
CA MET A 164 22.04 7.53 30.42
C MET A 164 23.41 8.19 30.55
N LEU A 165 23.47 9.54 30.55
CA LEU A 165 24.71 10.32 30.63
C LEU A 165 24.97 10.91 32.02
N VAL A 166 24.07 10.70 32.98
CA VAL A 166 24.19 11.05 34.41
C VAL A 166 24.36 9.78 35.23
#